data_AF-A0A9E5JUH9-F1
#
_entry.id   AF-A0A9E5JUH9-F1
#
_cell.length_a   1.000
_cell.length_b   1.000
_cell.length_c   1.000
_cell.angle_alpha   90.00
_cell.angle_beta   90.00
_cell.angle_gamma   90.00
#
_symmetry.space_group_name_H-M   'P 1'
#
loop_
_entity.id
_entity.type
_entity.pdbx_description
1 polymer ?
#
loop_
_entity_poly.entity_id
_entity_poly.type
_entity_poly.pdbx_seq_one_letter_code
_entity_poly.pdbx_strand_id
1 'polypeptide(L)'
;MMAVNTHAKARPDLFSRGALELTFRVLRRHKPQLAMDVQNILQGNKVEAQTLKPLSRVNPKSTADHFYVSLPPQTIGQVVKALTHLGEEMLAQPDRGNGKLLIIRTLMKDWMDLADWIIMQVERPTGARR
;
A
#
# COMPACT_ATOMS: atom_id res chain seq x y z
N MET A 1 -2.20 -12.47 29.84
CA MET A 1 -3.02 -12.31 28.62
C MET A 1 -2.59 -11.03 27.93
N MET A 2 -1.82 -11.12 26.84
CA MET A 2 -1.42 -9.94 26.07
C MET A 2 -2.49 -9.65 25.02
N ALA A 3 -3.11 -8.47 25.11
CA ALA A 3 -4.01 -7.97 24.08
C ALA A 3 -3.17 -7.63 22.85
N VAL A 4 -3.33 -8.43 21.79
CA VAL A 4 -2.79 -8.10 20.47
C VAL A 4 -3.60 -6.91 19.98
N ASN A 5 -3.03 -5.71 20.11
CA ASN A 5 -3.67 -4.49 19.62
C ASN A 5 -3.47 -4.42 18.11
N THR A 6 -4.20 -5.24 17.36
CA THR A 6 -4.26 -5.23 15.91
C THR A 6 -5.00 -3.97 15.48
N HIS A 7 -4.26 -2.88 15.30
CA HIS A 7 -4.71 -1.78 14.44
C HIS A 7 -4.68 -2.26 12.98
N ALA A 8 -5.51 -3.26 12.66
CA ALA A 8 -5.79 -3.63 11.29
C ALA A 8 -6.49 -2.42 10.66
N LYS A 9 -5.77 -1.70 9.79
CA LYS A 9 -6.35 -0.74 8.86
C LYS A 9 -7.57 -1.44 8.24
N ALA A 10 -8.77 -0.91 8.42
CA ALA A 10 -10.01 -1.62 8.08
C ALA A 10 -10.07 -2.03 6.59
N ARG A 11 -9.23 -1.41 5.74
CA ARG A 11 -9.04 -1.66 4.31
C ARG A 11 -7.59 -1.37 3.89
N PRO A 12 -6.65 -2.33 4.05
CA PRO A 12 -5.26 -2.18 3.62
C PRO A 12 -5.12 -2.15 2.10
N ASP A 13 -6.15 -2.61 1.38
CA ASP A 13 -6.32 -2.56 -0.08
C ASP A 13 -6.60 -1.14 -0.63
N LEU A 14 -6.90 -0.17 0.24
CA LEU A 14 -7.16 1.22 -0.15
C LEU A 14 -5.91 2.09 -0.03
N PHE A 15 -5.49 2.63 -1.18
CA PHE A 15 -4.37 3.55 -1.27
C PHE A 15 -4.84 4.93 -1.72
N SER A 16 -4.20 5.98 -1.21
CA SER A 16 -4.42 7.34 -1.69
C SER A 16 -3.68 7.56 -3.02
N ARG A 17 -4.17 8.49 -3.84
CA ARG A 17 -3.49 8.95 -5.06
C ARG A 17 -2.03 9.29 -4.81
N GLY A 18 -1.76 10.04 -3.73
CA GLY A 18 -0.41 10.46 -3.37
C GLY A 18 0.52 9.29 -3.07
N ALA A 19 0.04 8.26 -2.35
CA ALA A 19 0.84 7.07 -2.06
C ALA A 19 1.20 6.31 -3.35
N LEU A 20 0.25 6.15 -4.26
CA LEU A 20 0.47 5.48 -5.54
C LEU A 20 1.40 6.29 -6.47
N GLU A 21 1.23 7.61 -6.57
CA GLU A 21 2.09 8.48 -7.37
C GLU A 21 3.54 8.50 -6.85
N LEU A 22 3.72 8.52 -5.52
CA LEU A 22 5.04 8.44 -4.92
C LEU A 22 5.65 7.06 -5.13
N THR A 23 4.87 5.98 -4.99
CA THR A 23 5.33 4.62 -5.30
C THR A 23 5.80 4.53 -6.76
N PHE A 24 5.00 5.00 -7.72
CA PHE A 24 5.37 5.08 -9.14
C PHE A 24 6.68 5.83 -9.34
N ARG A 25 6.81 7.03 -8.75
CA ARG A 25 8.00 7.88 -8.91
C ARG A 25 9.26 7.21 -8.40
N VAL A 26 9.17 6.54 -7.26
CA VAL A 26 10.28 5.83 -6.63
C VAL A 26 10.67 4.59 -7.44
N LEU A 27 9.69 3.82 -7.93
CA LEU A 27 9.93 2.59 -8.69
C LEU A 27 10.40 2.83 -10.12
N ARG A 28 9.94 3.89 -10.80
CA ARG A 28 10.19 4.11 -12.24
C ARG A 28 11.66 4.04 -12.64
N ARG A 29 12.57 4.44 -11.75
CA ARG A 29 14.01 4.43 -12.02
C ARG A 29 14.66 3.05 -11.94
N HIS A 30 14.13 2.15 -11.11
CA HIS A 30 14.76 0.86 -10.80
C HIS A 30 13.96 -0.34 -11.32
N LYS A 31 12.63 -0.21 -11.40
CA LYS A 31 11.68 -1.25 -11.79
C LYS A 31 10.57 -0.63 -12.64
N PRO A 32 10.83 -0.30 -13.92
CA PRO A 32 9.88 0.41 -14.77
C PRO A 32 8.58 -0.37 -15.00
N GLN A 33 8.64 -1.70 -15.06
CA GLN A 33 7.43 -2.54 -15.19
C GLN A 33 6.54 -2.44 -13.95
N LEU A 34 7.10 -2.55 -12.74
CA LEU A 34 6.34 -2.38 -11.50
C LEU A 34 5.76 -0.97 -11.37
N ALA A 35 6.50 0.04 -11.83
CA ALA A 35 5.99 1.40 -11.86
C ALA A 35 4.77 1.49 -12.80
N MET A 36 4.82 0.88 -13.98
CA MET A 36 3.68 0.82 -14.89
C MET A 36 2.48 0.14 -14.26
N ASP A 37 2.68 -0.98 -13.56
CA ASP A 37 1.59 -1.70 -12.87
C ASP A 37 0.93 -0.81 -11.81
N VAL A 38 1.72 -0.05 -11.03
CA VAL A 38 1.21 0.94 -10.06
C VAL A 38 0.50 2.10 -10.77
N GLN A 39 1.00 2.54 -11.92
CA GLN A 39 0.37 3.60 -12.72
C GLN A 39 -0.98 3.16 -13.30
N ASN A 40 -1.12 1.89 -13.68
CA ASN A 40 -2.39 1.35 -14.17
C ASN A 40 -3.48 1.41 -13.09
N ILE A 41 -3.12 1.27 -11.80
CA ILE A 41 -4.06 1.46 -10.68
C ILE A 41 -4.60 2.91 -10.66
N LEU A 42 -3.73 3.89 -10.87
CA LEU A 42 -4.11 5.32 -10.92
C LEU A 42 -5.01 5.67 -12.11
N GLN A 43 -4.98 4.87 -13.17
CA GLN A 43 -5.87 4.99 -14.34
C GLN A 43 -7.17 4.21 -14.18
N GLY A 44 -7.26 3.35 -13.16
CA GLY A 44 -8.46 2.58 -12.85
C GLY A 44 -9.58 3.41 -12.24
N ASN A 45 -10.72 2.75 -12.01
CA ASN A 45 -11.89 3.40 -11.42
C ASN A 45 -11.62 3.81 -9.97
N LYS A 46 -11.86 5.09 -9.67
CA LYS A 46 -11.79 5.64 -8.31
C LYS A 46 -12.82 4.96 -7.42
N VAL A 47 -12.51 4.84 -6.14
CA VAL A 47 -13.50 4.37 -5.17
C VAL A 47 -14.53 5.48 -4.95
N GLU A 48 -15.77 5.23 -5.38
CA GLU A 48 -16.86 6.17 -5.16
C GLU A 48 -17.09 6.38 -3.67
N ALA A 49 -17.15 7.64 -3.23
CA ALA A 49 -17.31 8.02 -1.83
C ALA A 49 -18.56 7.39 -1.16
N GLN A 50 -19.53 6.94 -1.96
CA GLN A 50 -20.76 6.29 -1.49
C GLN A 50 -20.53 4.85 -1.00
N THR A 51 -19.50 4.16 -1.49
CA THR A 51 -19.16 2.78 -1.05
C THR A 51 -18.32 2.73 0.22
N LEU A 52 -17.86 3.89 0.71
CA LEU A 52 -16.97 4.02 1.87
C LEU A 52 -17.69 4.15 3.24
N LYS A 53 -19.03 3.99 3.32
CA LYS A 53 -19.76 4.01 4.60
C LYS A 53 -20.40 2.65 4.94
N PRO A 54 -20.34 2.19 6.22
CA PRO A 54 -19.89 2.86 7.44
C PRO A 54 -18.67 2.14 8.07
N LEU A 55 -17.48 2.21 7.47
CA LEU A 55 -16.31 1.51 8.04
C LEU A 55 -15.24 2.40 8.66
N SER A 56 -15.32 3.72 8.60
CA SER A 56 -14.45 4.60 9.39
C SER A 56 -14.95 6.04 9.39
N ARG A 57 -14.58 6.78 10.44
CA ARG A 57 -14.67 8.24 10.57
C ARG A 57 -13.77 8.97 9.54
N VAL A 58 -13.81 8.57 8.27
CA VAL A 58 -13.21 9.34 7.20
C VAL A 58 -14.13 10.54 7.01
N ASN A 59 -13.63 11.72 7.37
CA ASN A 59 -14.34 12.98 7.21
C ASN A 59 -14.91 13.03 5.78
N PRO A 60 -16.24 13.21 5.59
CA PRO A 60 -16.85 13.28 4.26
C PRO A 60 -16.32 14.43 3.39
N LYS A 61 -15.48 15.32 3.96
CA LYS A 61 -14.72 16.36 3.23
C LYS A 61 -13.33 15.92 2.74
N SER A 62 -12.89 14.68 2.98
CA SER A 62 -11.63 14.20 2.42
C SER A 62 -11.84 13.84 0.95
N THR A 63 -11.67 14.82 0.07
CA THR A 63 -11.55 14.68 -1.39
C THR A 63 -10.27 13.95 -1.81
N ALA A 64 -9.70 13.12 -0.94
CA ALA A 64 -8.58 12.28 -1.30
C ALA A 64 -9.10 11.17 -2.22
N ASP A 65 -8.70 11.21 -3.49
CA ASP A 65 -8.93 10.12 -4.43
C ASP A 65 -8.29 8.84 -3.85
N HIS A 66 -9.12 7.85 -3.53
CA HIS A 66 -8.69 6.52 -3.10
C HIS A 66 -8.89 5.52 -4.23
N PHE A 67 -7.99 4.53 -4.28
CA PHE A 67 -7.96 3.48 -5.28
C PHE A 67 -7.81 2.12 -4.61
N TYR A 68 -8.51 1.12 -5.14
CA TYR A 68 -8.28 -0.27 -4.76
C TYR A 68 -7.03 -0.79 -5.46
N VAL A 69 -6.12 -1.36 -4.68
CA VAL A 69 -4.95 -2.06 -5.23
C VAL A 69 -5.38 -3.47 -5.62
N SER A 70 -5.66 -3.67 -6.91
CA SER A 70 -5.97 -4.96 -7.51
C SER A 70 -4.76 -5.53 -8.25
N LEU A 71 -3.66 -5.77 -7.51
CA LEU A 71 -2.45 -6.40 -8.04
C LEU A 71 -2.34 -7.85 -7.59
N PRO A 72 -1.72 -8.73 -8.40
CA PRO A 72 -1.37 -10.08 -7.96
C PRO A 72 -0.49 -10.05 -6.69
N PRO A 73 -0.63 -11.01 -5.75
CA PRO A 73 0.19 -11.06 -4.54
C PRO A 73 1.70 -11.06 -4.82
N GLN A 74 2.12 -11.72 -5.90
CA GLN A 74 3.52 -11.75 -6.35
C GLN A 74 4.01 -10.35 -6.72
N THR A 75 3.20 -9.56 -7.42
CA THR A 75 3.51 -8.17 -7.79
C THR A 75 3.60 -7.28 -6.56
N ILE A 76 2.71 -7.47 -5.59
CA ILE A 76 2.74 -6.74 -4.31
C ILE A 76 4.04 -7.03 -3.54
N GLY A 77 4.43 -8.31 -3.46
CA GLY A 77 5.71 -8.70 -2.86
C GLY A 77 6.92 -8.10 -3.58
N GLN A 78 6.86 -7.97 -4.92
CA GLN A 78 7.91 -7.30 -5.68
C GLN A 78 7.99 -5.79 -5.39
N VAL A 79 6.84 -5.12 -5.17
CA VAL A 79 6.82 -3.71 -4.75
C VAL A 79 7.45 -3.54 -3.37
N VAL A 80 7.06 -4.37 -2.38
CA VAL A 80 7.67 -4.35 -1.04
C VAL A 80 9.18 -4.54 -1.13
N LYS A 81 9.64 -5.58 -1.84
CA LYS A 81 11.06 -5.87 -2.04
C LYS A 81 11.82 -4.69 -2.63
N ALA A 82 11.24 -4.03 -3.65
CA ALA A 82 11.87 -2.88 -4.28
C ALA A 82 11.97 -1.68 -3.31
N LEU A 83 10.93 -1.42 -2.51
CA LEU A 83 10.95 -0.35 -1.51
C LEU A 83 11.96 -0.64 -0.39
N THR A 84 12.08 -1.90 0.07
CA THR A 84 13.09 -2.31 1.06
C THR A 84 14.50 -2.03 0.56
N HIS A 85 14.83 -2.48 -0.67
CA HIS A 85 16.14 -2.25 -1.27
C HIS A 85 16.47 -0.76 -1.38
N LEU A 86 15.51 0.07 -1.79
CA LEU A 86 15.71 1.52 -1.88
C LEU A 86 15.88 2.16 -0.50
N GLY A 87 15.21 1.63 0.53
CA GLY A 87 15.41 2.05 1.91
C GLY A 87 16.83 1.73 2.41
N GLU A 88 17.33 0.53 2.12
CA GLU A 88 18.69 0.09 2.46
C GLU A 88 19.77 0.93 1.77
N GLU A 89 19.64 1.17 0.46
CA GLU A 89 20.55 2.04 -0.30
C GLU A 89 20.63 3.45 0.29
N MET A 90 19.49 3.99 0.74
CA MET A 90 19.44 5.32 1.35
C MET A 90 20.05 5.36 2.74
N LEU A 91 19.92 4.29 3.53
CA LEU A 91 20.59 4.17 4.82
C LEU A 91 22.11 4.10 4.69
N ALA A 92 22.61 3.52 3.60
CA ALA A 92 24.03 3.49 3.27
C ALA A 92 24.59 4.86 2.81
N GLN A 93 23.72 5.86 2.53
CA GLN A 93 24.10 7.19 2.07
C GLN A 93 23.47 8.29 2.95
N PRO A 94 23.90 8.42 4.23
CA PRO A 94 23.25 9.29 5.22
C PRO A 94 23.23 10.78 4.86
N ASP A 95 24.13 11.25 4.00
CA ASP A 95 24.16 12.65 3.54
C ASP A 95 23.08 12.99 2.49
N ARG A 96 22.39 11.99 1.93
CA ARG A 96 21.42 12.17 0.85
C ARG A 96 19.96 12.04 1.31
N GLY A 97 19.55 12.94 2.19
CA GLY A 97 18.15 13.40 2.28
C GLY A 97 17.19 12.54 3.11
N ASN A 98 17.10 12.87 4.40
CA ASN A 98 16.18 12.27 5.39
C ASN A 98 14.70 12.24 4.97
N GLY A 99 14.24 13.24 4.20
CA GLY A 99 12.84 13.34 3.76
C GLY A 99 12.42 12.22 2.81
N LYS A 100 13.30 11.80 1.88
CA LYS A 100 12.99 10.72 0.94
C LYS A 100 12.99 9.35 1.65
N LEU A 101 13.85 9.17 2.65
CA LEU A 101 13.86 7.97 3.48
C LEU A 101 12.56 7.80 4.27
N LEU A 102 12.01 8.90 4.82
CA LEU A 102 10.71 8.89 5.49
C LEU A 102 9.58 8.48 4.54
N ILE A 103 9.59 8.99 3.31
CA ILE A 103 8.60 8.61 2.28
C ILE A 103 8.69 7.12 1.99
N ILE A 104 9.90 6.59 1.73
CA ILE A 104 10.08 5.16 1.43
C ILE A 104 9.62 4.30 2.59
N ARG A 105 9.94 4.65 3.84
CA ARG A 105 9.49 3.91 5.03
C ARG A 105 7.96 3.91 5.15
N THR A 106 7.33 5.04 4.88
CA THR A 106 5.86 5.17 4.92
C THR A 106 5.21 4.29 3.85
N LEU A 107 5.69 4.37 2.61
CA LEU A 107 5.19 3.53 1.52
C LEU A 107 5.42 2.05 1.82
N MET A 108 6.62 1.68 2.27
CA MET A 108 6.95 0.29 2.62
C MET A 108 5.98 -0.25 3.67
N LYS A 109 5.65 0.54 4.70
CA LYS A 109 4.63 0.15 5.70
C LYS A 109 3.27 -0.08 5.07
N ASP A 110 2.77 0.86 4.25
CA ASP A 110 1.46 0.71 3.59
C ASP A 110 1.39 -0.55 2.71
N TRP A 111 2.46 -0.86 1.97
CA TRP A 111 2.53 -2.05 1.12
C TRP A 111 2.72 -3.36 1.90
N MET A 112 3.43 -3.34 3.05
CA MET A 112 3.51 -4.49 3.95
C MET A 112 2.18 -4.78 4.62
N ASP A 113 1.46 -3.75 5.08
CA ASP A 113 0.12 -3.91 5.68
C ASP A 113 -0.85 -4.57 4.68
N LEU A 114 -0.73 -4.25 3.38
CA LEU A 114 -1.48 -4.93 2.32
C LEU A 114 -1.04 -6.39 2.13
N ALA A 115 0.27 -6.66 2.09
CA ALA A 115 0.79 -8.01 1.94
C ALA A 115 0.36 -8.92 3.09
N ASP A 116 0.49 -8.45 4.34
CA ASP A 116 0.06 -9.16 5.54
C ASP A 116 -1.44 -9.43 5.50
N TRP A 117 -2.25 -8.45 5.10
CA TRP A 117 -3.69 -8.63 4.95
C TRP A 117 -4.03 -9.72 3.92
N ILE A 118 -3.36 -9.76 2.77
CA ILE A 118 -3.57 -10.80 1.76
C ILE A 118 -3.24 -12.19 2.33
N ILE A 119 -2.13 -12.32 3.04
CA ILE A 119 -1.72 -13.58 3.69
C ILE A 119 -2.80 -14.03 4.68
N MET A 120 -3.28 -13.11 5.53
CA MET A 120 -4.34 -13.40 6.51
C MET A 120 -5.68 -13.78 5.86
N GLN A 121 -5.99 -13.27 4.66
CA GLN A 121 -7.20 -13.69 3.92
C GLN A 121 -7.04 -15.10 3.35
N VAL A 122 -5.85 -15.48 2.89
CA VAL A 122 -5.56 -16.83 2.39
C VAL A 122 -5.61 -17.86 3.52
N GLU A 123 -5.16 -17.50 4.72
CA GLU A 123 -5.21 -18.35 5.93
C GLU A 123 -6.61 -18.49 6.56
N ARG A 124 -7.61 -17.77 6.06
CA ARG A 124 -9.03 -18.00 6.38
C ARG A 124 -9.63 -18.89 5.30
N PRO A 125 -9.48 -20.23 5.37
CA PRO A 125 -10.17 -21.09 4.43
C PRO A 125 -11.67 -20.83 4.57
N THR A 126 -12.31 -20.65 3.42
CA THR A 126 -13.76 -20.63 3.25
C THR A 126 -14.34 -21.98 3.71
N GLY A 127 -14.46 -22.14 5.01
CA GLY A 127 -14.88 -23.36 5.70
C GLY A 127 -15.87 -23.03 6.81
N ALA A 128 -16.80 -22.12 6.54
CA ALA A 128 -17.96 -21.86 7.37
C ALA A 128 -19.16 -21.46 6.49
N ARG A 129 -19.51 -22.34 5.53
CA ARG A 129 -20.89 -22.42 5.05
C ARG A 129 -21.53 -23.57 5.84
N ARG A 130 -22.31 -23.19 6.86
CA ARG A 130 -23.35 -24.05 7.42
C ARG A 130 -24.43 -24.28 6.37
#